data_AF-A0A1M5YHB4-F1
#
_entry.id   AF-A0A1M5YHB4-F1
#
_cell.length_a   1.000
_cell.length_b   1.000
_cell.length_c   1.000
_cell.angle_alpha   90.00
_cell.angle_beta   90.00
_cell.angle_gamma   90.00
#
_symmetry.space_group_name_H-M   'P 1'
#
loop_
_entity.id
_entity.type
_entity.pdbx_description
1 polymer ?
#
loop_
_entity_poly.entity_id
_entity_poly.type
_entity_poly.pdbx_seq_one_letter_code
_entity_poly.pdbx_strand_id
1 'polypeptide(L)'
;MLTGNTEGSMLERILRIIDGLSVFVGKLFSFLVLPVMLLEAVEVVLRYVFDSPTDWSWELATHLSGAMFIMGAAWVLKDDKHVRTDLFYARFSRKGRAILDLFFFTVIFFSFTGVLTFKSWDKAIYSTKIFERTFSMWGPPLFPLKLIIATGFTMLLLQGLAKWSRDLHYLITGREI
;
A
#
# COMPACT_ATOMS: atom_id res chain seq x y z
N MET A 1 -44.60 -6.95 -5.79
CA MET A 1 -44.08 -5.64 -5.35
C MET A 1 -42.76 -5.41 -6.05
N LEU A 2 -42.84 -4.69 -7.16
CA LEU A 2 -41.75 -4.24 -8.04
C LEU A 2 -41.01 -3.11 -7.28
N THR A 3 -39.68 -3.06 -7.18
CA THR A 3 -38.73 -2.64 -8.22
C THR A 3 -37.30 -3.03 -7.77
N GLY A 4 -36.49 -3.64 -8.64
CA GLY A 4 -35.32 -2.94 -9.18
C GLY A 4 -34.02 -3.71 -8.97
N ASN A 5 -33.89 -4.86 -9.64
CA ASN A 5 -32.62 -5.58 -9.77
C ASN A 5 -31.77 -4.94 -10.89
N THR A 6 -31.47 -3.65 -10.77
CA THR A 6 -30.78 -2.85 -11.79
C THR A 6 -29.59 -2.14 -11.18
N GLU A 7 -28.40 -2.60 -11.55
CA GLU A 7 -27.11 -1.94 -11.37
C GLU A 7 -26.69 -1.76 -9.90
N GLY A 8 -25.65 -2.48 -9.46
CA GLY A 8 -24.97 -2.17 -8.20
C GLY A 8 -24.70 -0.67 -8.17
N SER A 9 -25.04 -0.02 -7.04
CA SER A 9 -25.02 1.44 -6.93
C SER A 9 -23.70 1.99 -7.49
N MET A 10 -23.70 3.18 -8.10
CA MET A 10 -22.49 3.79 -8.67
C MET A 10 -21.30 3.71 -7.70
N LEU A 11 -21.57 3.84 -6.39
CA LEU A 11 -20.65 3.62 -5.29
C LEU A 11 -20.06 2.20 -5.28
N GLU A 12 -20.86 1.14 -5.24
CA GLU A 12 -20.38 -0.24 -5.29
C GLU A 12 -19.47 -0.51 -6.49
N ARG A 13 -19.82 0.05 -7.65
CA ARG A 13 -19.01 -0.13 -8.86
C ARG A 13 -17.63 0.52 -8.71
N ILE A 14 -17.56 1.73 -8.15
CA ILE A 14 -16.30 2.43 -7.83
C ILE A 14 -15.49 1.63 -6.80
N LEU A 15 -16.13 1.18 -5.71
CA LEU A 15 -15.47 0.41 -4.65
C LEU A 15 -14.85 -0.89 -5.20
N ARG A 16 -15.57 -1.61 -6.07
CA ARG A 16 -15.06 -2.82 -6.72
C ARG A 16 -13.86 -2.55 -7.64
N ILE A 17 -13.86 -1.42 -8.35
CA ILE A 17 -12.72 -1.02 -9.19
C ILE A 17 -11.50 -0.73 -8.32
N ILE A 18 -11.67 0.01 -7.22
CA ILE A 18 -10.58 0.30 -6.28
C ILE A 18 -10.03 -1.00 -5.67
N ASP A 19 -10.91 -1.87 -5.17
CA ASP A 19 -10.51 -3.16 -4.60
C ASP A 19 -9.78 -4.03 -5.64
N GLY A 20 -10.29 -4.08 -6.88
CA GLY A 20 -9.68 -4.82 -7.98
C GLY A 20 -8.30 -4.30 -8.36
N LEU A 21 -8.14 -2.98 -8.45
CA LEU A 21 -6.85 -2.33 -8.73
C LEU A 21 -5.85 -2.59 -7.60
N SER A 22 -6.26 -2.44 -6.34
CA SER A 22 -5.44 -2.72 -5.16
C SER A 22 -4.93 -4.16 -5.17
N VAL A 23 -5.81 -5.13 -5.43
CA VAL A 23 -5.44 -6.56 -5.49
C VAL A 23 -4.53 -6.85 -6.67
N PHE A 24 -4.82 -6.31 -7.85
CA PHE A 24 -4.00 -6.53 -9.06
C PHE A 24 -2.57 -6.04 -8.85
N VAL A 25 -2.42 -4.78 -8.42
CA VAL A 25 -1.10 -4.17 -8.21
C VAL A 25 -0.36 -4.85 -7.06
N GLY A 26 -1.04 -5.13 -5.94
CA GLY A 26 -0.45 -5.84 -4.81
C GLY A 26 0.07 -7.22 -5.20
N LYS A 27 -0.69 -7.98 -6.00
CA LYS A 27 -0.25 -9.28 -6.52
C LYS A 27 0.93 -9.14 -7.48
N LEU A 28 0.87 -8.19 -8.41
CA LEU A 28 1.96 -7.94 -9.36
C LEU A 28 3.29 -7.66 -8.62
N PHE A 29 3.26 -6.79 -7.61
CA PHE A 29 4.45 -6.43 -6.85
C PHE A 29 4.87 -7.50 -5.83
N SER A 30 3.96 -8.39 -5.41
CA SER A 30 4.33 -9.52 -4.53
C SER A 30 5.36 -10.46 -5.16
N PHE A 31 5.41 -10.56 -6.49
CA PHE A 31 6.43 -11.36 -7.18
C PHE A 31 7.85 -10.80 -7.02
N LEU A 32 8.03 -9.55 -6.58
CA LEU A 32 9.35 -8.99 -6.27
C LEU A 32 10.07 -9.72 -5.12
N VAL A 33 9.35 -10.50 -4.32
CA VAL A 33 9.97 -11.37 -3.31
C VAL A 33 10.93 -12.38 -3.95
N LEU A 34 10.62 -12.88 -5.15
CA LEU A 34 11.44 -13.87 -5.86
C LEU A 34 12.83 -13.33 -6.23
N PRO A 35 12.96 -12.19 -6.96
CA PRO A 35 14.27 -11.62 -7.25
C PRO A 35 14.99 -11.15 -5.99
N VAL A 36 14.30 -10.66 -4.96
CA VAL A 36 14.94 -10.30 -3.67
C VAL A 36 15.57 -11.54 -3.02
N MET A 37 14.82 -12.65 -2.90
CA MET A 37 15.35 -13.89 -2.33
C MET A 37 16.54 -14.43 -3.13
N LEU A 38 16.46 -14.42 -4.46
CA LEU A 38 17.56 -14.89 -5.30
C LEU A 38 18.82 -14.03 -5.13
N LEU A 39 18.65 -12.72 -5.10
CA LEU A 39 19.73 -11.76 -4.95
C LEU A 39 20.42 -11.92 -3.59
N GLU A 40 19.66 -12.07 -2.50
CA GLU A 40 20.21 -12.31 -1.16
C GLU A 40 20.93 -13.68 -1.08
N ALA A 41 20.36 -14.73 -1.69
CA ALA A 41 21.00 -16.04 -1.73
C ALA A 41 22.34 -16.01 -2.49
N VAL A 42 22.39 -15.33 -3.63
CA VAL A 42 23.64 -15.15 -4.40
C VAL A 42 24.65 -14.33 -3.61
N GLU A 43 24.23 -13.25 -2.94
CA GLU A 43 25.11 -12.41 -2.13
C GLU A 43 25.73 -13.17 -0.95
N VAL A 44 24.95 -14.02 -0.27
CA VAL A 44 25.46 -14.89 0.79
C VAL A 44 26.53 -15.84 0.23
N VAL A 45 26.30 -16.45 -0.93
CA VAL A 45 27.31 -17.32 -1.56
C VAL A 45 28.58 -16.54 -1.93
N LEU A 46 28.45 -15.39 -2.59
CA LEU A 46 29.58 -14.55 -2.98
C LEU A 46 30.41 -14.08 -1.78
N ARG A 47 29.74 -13.69 -0.71
CA ARG A 47 30.40 -13.17 0.50
C ARG A 47 31.11 -14.27 1.28
N TYR A 48 30.46 -15.42 1.49
CA TYR A 48 30.99 -16.43 2.41
C TYR A 48 31.78 -17.56 1.72
N VAL A 49 31.55 -17.79 0.43
CA VAL A 49 32.28 -18.82 -0.34
C VAL A 49 33.42 -18.21 -1.16
N PHE A 50 33.19 -17.04 -1.75
CA PHE A 50 34.13 -16.41 -2.69
C PHE A 50 34.85 -15.18 -2.14
N ASP A 51 34.55 -14.75 -0.92
CA ASP A 51 35.12 -13.54 -0.27
C ASP A 51 35.04 -12.29 -1.17
N SER A 52 33.99 -12.20 -2.00
CA SER A 52 33.81 -11.16 -3.01
C SER A 52 32.40 -10.55 -2.92
N PRO A 53 32.09 -9.77 -1.87
CA PRO A 53 30.79 -9.14 -1.70
C PRO A 53 30.50 -8.14 -2.84
N THR A 54 29.22 -7.91 -3.13
CA THR A 54 28.83 -6.93 -4.15
C THR A 54 28.37 -5.61 -3.53
N ASP A 55 28.72 -4.49 -4.16
CA ASP A 55 28.39 -3.14 -3.68
C ASP A 55 26.92 -2.73 -3.97
N TRP A 56 26.22 -3.46 -4.84
CA TRP A 56 24.89 -3.10 -5.35
C TRP A 56 23.74 -3.94 -4.80
N SER A 57 24.03 -5.18 -4.38
CA SER A 57 23.02 -6.17 -4.00
C SER A 57 22.11 -5.64 -2.89
N TRP A 58 22.69 -5.19 -1.77
CA TRP A 58 21.93 -4.69 -0.63
C TRP A 58 20.98 -3.53 -0.98
N GLU A 59 21.42 -2.59 -1.81
CA GLU A 59 20.59 -1.46 -2.22
C GLU A 59 19.45 -1.89 -3.12
N LEU A 60 19.74 -2.72 -4.11
CA LEU A 60 18.70 -3.23 -5.02
C LEU A 60 17.66 -4.04 -4.23
N ALA A 61 18.09 -4.91 -3.31
CA ALA A 61 17.19 -5.65 -2.42
C ALA A 61 16.27 -4.72 -1.64
N THR A 62 16.84 -3.64 -1.09
CA THR A 62 16.10 -2.62 -0.32
C THR A 62 15.08 -1.89 -1.19
N HIS A 63 15.45 -1.52 -2.42
CA HIS A 63 14.54 -0.83 -3.36
C HIS A 63 13.39 -1.75 -3.79
N LEU A 64 13.69 -2.99 -4.15
CA LEU A 64 12.67 -3.98 -4.55
C LEU A 64 11.75 -4.34 -3.39
N SER A 65 12.30 -4.52 -2.20
CA SER A 65 11.52 -4.78 -0.98
C SER A 65 10.62 -3.60 -0.65
N GLY A 66 11.16 -2.36 -0.66
CA GLY A 66 10.38 -1.16 -0.42
C GLY A 66 9.22 -1.00 -1.42
N ALA A 67 9.49 -1.25 -2.71
CA ALA A 67 8.48 -1.27 -3.76
C ALA A 67 7.39 -2.32 -3.50
N MET A 68 7.79 -3.54 -3.14
CA MET A 68 6.86 -4.62 -2.77
C MET A 68 5.95 -4.23 -1.61
N PHE A 69 6.52 -3.69 -0.52
CA PHE A 69 5.77 -3.32 0.68
C PHE A 69 4.77 -2.22 0.41
N ILE A 70 5.18 -1.10 -0.20
CA ILE A 70 4.30 0.05 -0.37
C ILE A 70 3.18 -0.21 -1.38
N MET A 71 3.46 -0.96 -2.45
CA MET A 71 2.45 -1.32 -3.44
C MET A 71 1.50 -2.42 -2.95
N GLY A 72 1.96 -3.26 -2.02
CA GLY A 72 1.12 -4.24 -1.32
C GLY A 72 0.22 -3.63 -0.24
N ALA A 73 0.54 -2.45 0.29
CA ALA A 73 -0.15 -1.85 1.44
C ALA A 73 -1.66 -1.68 1.20
N ALA A 74 -2.06 -1.22 0.01
CA ALA A 74 -3.47 -1.07 -0.34
C ALA A 74 -4.19 -2.44 -0.36
N TRP A 75 -3.58 -3.49 -0.89
CA TRP A 75 -4.16 -4.83 -0.89
C TRP A 75 -4.32 -5.37 0.54
N VAL A 76 -3.30 -5.20 1.39
CA VAL A 76 -3.36 -5.63 2.80
C VAL A 76 -4.43 -4.84 3.57
N LEU A 77 -4.64 -3.56 3.25
CA LEU A 77 -5.70 -2.74 3.85
C LEU A 77 -7.09 -3.23 3.42
N LYS A 78 -7.24 -3.58 2.14
CA LYS A 78 -8.48 -4.12 1.57
C LYS A 78 -8.89 -5.43 2.24
N ASP A 79 -7.93 -6.30 2.54
CA ASP A 79 -8.17 -7.59 3.22
C ASP A 79 -8.21 -7.47 4.76
N ASP A 80 -8.04 -6.26 5.31
CA ASP A 80 -7.97 -5.98 6.75
C ASP A 80 -6.88 -6.80 7.48
N LYS A 81 -5.77 -7.10 6.80
CA LYS A 81 -4.67 -7.92 7.30
C LYS A 81 -3.49 -7.13 7.88
N HIS A 82 -3.70 -5.84 8.16
CA HIS A 82 -2.72 -5.08 8.94
C HIS A 82 -2.67 -5.66 10.36
N VAL A 83 -1.46 -5.79 10.92
CA VAL A 83 -1.30 -6.27 12.30
C VAL A 83 -2.07 -5.31 13.22
N ARG A 84 -3.20 -5.78 13.74
CA ARG A 84 -4.08 -5.02 14.62
C ARG A 84 -3.95 -5.56 16.03
N THR A 85 -3.89 -4.68 17.02
CA THR A 85 -3.96 -5.09 18.43
C THR A 85 -5.43 -5.37 18.76
N ASP A 86 -5.90 -6.59 18.45
CA ASP A 86 -7.32 -6.95 18.43
C ASP A 86 -8.00 -7.10 19.80
N LEU A 87 -7.27 -7.00 20.92
CA LEU A 87 -7.78 -7.35 22.23
C LEU A 87 -9.02 -6.53 22.65
N PHE A 88 -9.04 -5.24 22.31
CA PHE A 88 -10.17 -4.35 22.62
C PHE A 88 -11.16 -4.25 21.47
N TYR A 89 -10.69 -4.26 20.21
CA TYR A 89 -11.54 -4.13 19.03
C TYR A 89 -12.53 -5.32 18.88
N ALA A 90 -12.10 -6.53 19.22
CA ALA A 90 -12.94 -7.73 19.17
C ALA A 90 -14.15 -7.69 20.14
N ARG A 91 -14.10 -6.86 21.19
CA ARG A 91 -15.17 -6.75 22.20
C ARG A 91 -16.28 -5.76 21.82
N PHE A 92 -16.06 -4.91 20.81
CA PHE A 92 -17.05 -3.93 20.38
C PHE A 92 -18.09 -4.53 19.42
N SER A 93 -19.32 -4.05 19.52
CA SER A 93 -20.38 -4.35 18.54
C SER A 93 -19.98 -3.84 17.14
N ARG A 94 -20.57 -4.38 16.07
CA ARG A 94 -20.28 -3.95 14.69
C ARG A 94 -20.47 -2.44 14.49
N LYS A 95 -21.50 -1.84 15.11
CA LYS A 95 -21.73 -0.39 15.10
C LYS A 95 -20.61 0.38 15.83
N GLY A 96 -20.19 -0.09 17.01
CA GLY A 96 -19.09 0.54 17.75
C GLY A 96 -17.78 0.51 16.97
N ARG A 97 -17.50 -0.62 16.30
CA ARG A 97 -16.34 -0.75 15.40
C ARG A 97 -16.38 0.22 14.23
N ALA A 98 -17.51 0.33 13.53
CA ALA A 98 -17.66 1.26 12.41
C ALA A 98 -17.51 2.73 12.84
N ILE A 99 -18.00 3.12 14.01
CA ILE A 99 -17.82 4.49 14.55
C ILE A 99 -16.34 4.77 14.85
N LEU A 100 -15.66 3.83 15.52
CA LEU A 100 -14.23 3.96 15.81
C LEU A 100 -13.40 4.01 14.53
N ASP A 101 -13.67 3.11 13.58
CA ASP A 101 -12.99 3.08 12.29
C ASP A 101 -13.23 4.41 11.55
N LEU A 102 -14.47 4.93 11.50
CA LEU A 102 -14.75 6.22 10.87
C LEU A 102 -13.95 7.37 11.51
N PHE A 103 -13.89 7.42 12.84
CA PHE A 103 -13.13 8.44 13.57
C PHE A 103 -11.63 8.34 13.29
N PHE A 104 -11.03 7.15 13.45
CA PHE A 104 -9.59 6.95 13.26
C PHE A 104 -9.17 7.09 11.79
N PHE A 105 -10.02 6.66 10.85
CA PHE A 105 -9.76 6.89 9.44
C PHE A 105 -9.77 8.39 9.11
N THR A 106 -10.73 9.13 9.65
CA THR A 106 -10.86 10.57 9.40
C THR A 106 -9.72 11.37 10.01
N VAL A 107 -9.41 11.14 11.29
CA VAL A 107 -8.47 11.98 12.06
C VAL A 107 -7.02 11.54 11.88
N ILE A 108 -6.75 10.23 11.87
CA ILE A 108 -5.38 9.72 11.85
C ILE A 108 -5.00 9.29 10.44
N PHE A 109 -5.77 8.38 9.85
CA PHE A 109 -5.39 7.77 8.58
C PHE A 109 -5.30 8.82 7.46
N PHE A 110 -6.34 9.62 7.22
CA PHE A 110 -6.32 10.59 6.12
C PHE A 110 -5.34 11.73 6.34
N SER A 111 -5.17 12.22 7.58
CA SER A 111 -4.15 13.22 7.87
C SER A 111 -2.74 12.67 7.61
N PHE A 112 -2.44 11.46 8.08
CA PHE A 112 -1.13 10.83 7.88
C PHE A 112 -0.88 10.46 6.41
N THR A 113 -1.76 9.66 5.82
CA THR A 113 -1.62 9.18 4.43
C THR A 113 -1.75 10.31 3.42
N GLY A 114 -2.57 11.34 3.70
CA GLY A 114 -2.67 12.53 2.86
C GLY A 114 -1.36 13.32 2.82
N VAL A 115 -0.75 13.58 3.98
CA VAL A 115 0.55 14.27 4.04
C VAL A 115 1.64 13.45 3.37
N LEU A 116 1.68 12.14 3.60
CA LEU A 116 2.67 11.26 2.96
C LEU A 116 2.48 11.20 1.45
N THR A 117 1.25 11.12 0.96
CA THR A 117 0.94 11.17 -0.48
C THR A 117 1.43 12.49 -1.08
N PHE A 118 1.12 13.62 -0.46
CA PHE A 118 1.56 14.93 -0.96
C PHE A 118 3.08 15.07 -0.97
N LYS A 119 3.75 14.74 0.14
CA LYS A 119 5.20 14.86 0.25
C LYS A 119 5.96 13.86 -0.63
N SER A 120 5.45 12.65 -0.78
CA SER A 120 6.07 11.65 -1.67
C SER A 120 6.00 12.09 -3.13
N TRP A 121 4.88 12.67 -3.59
CA TRP A 121 4.78 13.23 -4.94
C TRP A 121 5.74 14.41 -5.16
N ASP A 122 5.81 15.36 -4.22
CA ASP A 122 6.74 16.49 -4.29
C ASP A 122 8.19 16.01 -4.42
N LYS A 123 8.59 15.05 -3.58
CA LYS A 123 9.92 14.44 -3.64
C LYS A 123 10.15 13.62 -4.91
N ALA A 124 9.16 12.89 -5.41
CA ALA A 124 9.30 12.10 -6.63
C ALA A 124 9.48 12.98 -7.87
N ILE A 125 8.69 14.05 -7.98
CA ILE A 125 8.81 15.03 -9.07
C ILE A 125 10.16 15.73 -9.02
N TYR A 126 10.57 16.21 -7.84
CA TYR A 126 11.87 16.85 -7.67
C TYR A 126 13.02 15.91 -8.05
N SER A 127 13.01 14.68 -7.53
CA SER A 127 14.01 13.65 -7.81
C SER A 127 14.13 13.31 -9.29
N THR A 128 13.00 13.26 -10.00
CA THR A 128 12.95 13.01 -11.45
C THR A 128 13.59 14.16 -12.23
N LYS A 129 13.36 15.42 -11.81
CA LYS A 129 13.95 16.60 -12.47
C LYS A 129 15.47 16.66 -12.36
N ILE A 130 16.01 16.28 -11.20
CA ILE A 130 17.46 16.36 -10.94
C ILE A 130 18.20 15.05 -11.25
N PHE A 131 17.50 14.01 -11.75
CA PHE A 131 18.04 12.65 -11.90
C PHE A 131 18.82 12.19 -10.67
N GLU A 132 18.17 12.31 -9.50
CA GLU A 132 18.79 12.02 -8.21
C GLU A 132 19.32 10.57 -8.16
N ARG A 133 20.49 10.39 -7.57
CA ARG A 133 21.14 9.10 -7.35
C ARG A 133 21.47 8.92 -5.89
N THR A 134 21.56 7.66 -5.45
CA THR A 134 22.01 7.33 -4.10
C THR A 134 23.47 7.77 -3.91
N PHE A 135 23.83 8.15 -2.68
CA PHE A 135 25.21 8.52 -2.30
C PHE A 135 26.14 7.30 -2.10
N SER A 136 25.84 6.19 -2.75
CA SER A 136 26.57 4.93 -2.63
C SER A 136 27.50 4.69 -3.80
N MET A 137 28.38 3.69 -3.68
CA MET A 137 29.30 3.32 -4.77
C MET A 137 28.55 2.87 -6.03
N TRP A 138 27.42 2.18 -5.88
CA TRP A 138 26.58 1.77 -7.01
C TRP A 138 25.78 2.93 -7.61
N GLY A 139 25.30 3.86 -6.76
CA GLY A 139 24.65 5.09 -7.17
C GLY A 139 23.46 4.93 -8.12
N PRO A 140 22.50 4.03 -7.85
CA PRO A 140 21.34 3.84 -8.72
C PRO A 140 20.46 5.11 -8.75
N PRO A 141 19.72 5.34 -9.84
CA PRO A 141 18.72 6.41 -9.89
C PRO A 141 17.63 6.18 -8.82
N LEU A 142 17.39 7.19 -7.99
CA LEU A 142 16.42 7.13 -6.88
C LEU A 142 14.98 7.46 -7.29
N PHE A 143 14.83 8.22 -8.38
CA PHE A 143 13.52 8.70 -8.81
C PHE A 143 12.49 7.58 -9.09
N PRO A 144 12.85 6.38 -9.63
CA PRO A 144 11.88 5.31 -9.85
C PRO A 144 11.26 4.82 -8.54
N LEU A 145 12.08 4.63 -7.49
CA LEU A 145 11.57 4.22 -6.19
C LEU A 145 10.66 5.29 -5.58
N LYS A 146 11.02 6.57 -5.67
CA LYS A 146 10.19 7.65 -5.14
C LYS A 146 8.84 7.75 -5.87
N LEU A 147 8.79 7.49 -7.17
CA LEU A 147 7.54 7.37 -7.92
C LEU A 147 6.70 6.17 -7.46
N ILE A 148 7.33 5.02 -7.21
CA ILE A 148 6.63 3.85 -6.66
C ILE A 148 6.06 4.14 -5.27
N ILE A 149 6.82 4.82 -4.41
CA ILE A 149 6.33 5.24 -3.08
C ILE A 149 5.14 6.20 -3.20
N ALA A 150 5.22 7.20 -4.09
CA ALA A 150 4.14 8.16 -4.30
C ALA A 150 2.86 7.49 -4.83
N THR A 151 3.00 6.59 -5.79
CA THR A 151 1.88 5.81 -6.34
C THR A 151 1.30 4.84 -5.31
N GLY A 152 2.13 4.15 -4.53
CA GLY A 152 1.68 3.25 -3.46
C GLY A 152 0.91 3.98 -2.35
N PHE A 153 1.36 5.16 -1.91
CA PHE A 153 0.58 5.99 -0.97
C PHE A 153 -0.73 6.48 -1.56
N THR A 154 -0.74 6.84 -2.86
CA THR A 154 -1.98 7.21 -3.56
C THR A 154 -2.97 6.04 -3.57
N MET A 155 -2.51 4.83 -3.86
CA MET A 155 -3.35 3.63 -3.81
C MET A 155 -3.85 3.32 -2.40
N LEU A 156 -3.00 3.47 -1.39
CA LEU A 156 -3.38 3.29 0.01
C LEU A 156 -4.47 4.30 0.42
N LEU A 157 -4.34 5.56 -0.01
CA LEU A 157 -5.32 6.60 0.25
C LEU A 157 -6.68 6.27 -0.42
N LEU A 158 -6.67 5.83 -1.68
CA LEU A 158 -7.87 5.39 -2.40
C LEU A 158 -8.54 4.19 -1.70
N GLN A 159 -7.75 3.21 -1.26
CA GLN A 159 -8.28 2.07 -0.54
C GLN A 159 -8.86 2.48 0.83
N GLY A 160 -8.23 3.43 1.51
CA GLY A 160 -8.74 3.99 2.76
C GLY A 160 -10.08 4.70 2.58
N LEU A 161 -10.24 5.46 1.49
CA LEU A 161 -11.53 6.04 1.10
C LEU A 161 -12.58 4.95 0.86
N ALA A 162 -12.22 3.86 0.18
CA ALA A 162 -13.13 2.74 -0.06
C ALA A 162 -13.59 2.05 1.23
N LYS A 163 -12.71 1.88 2.23
CA LYS A 163 -13.09 1.33 3.55
C LYS A 163 -13.98 2.32 4.32
N TRP A 164 -13.57 3.58 4.37
CA TRP A 164 -14.33 4.65 5.03
C TRP A 164 -15.74 4.81 4.47
N SER A 165 -15.90 4.77 3.14
CA SER A 165 -17.22 4.84 2.49
C SER A 165 -18.11 3.63 2.82
N ARG A 166 -17.53 2.43 2.97
CA ARG A 166 -18.27 1.22 3.39
C ARG A 166 -18.75 1.33 4.83
N ASP A 167 -17.90 1.78 5.75
CA ASP A 167 -18.26 1.94 7.16
C ASP A 167 -19.31 3.06 7.35
N LEU A 168 -19.21 4.15 6.57
CA LEU A 168 -20.22 5.20 6.54
C LEU A 168 -21.57 4.69 6.00
N HIS A 169 -21.55 3.95 4.89
CA HIS A 169 -22.77 3.35 4.33
C HIS A 169 -23.44 2.40 5.33
N TYR A 170 -22.65 1.56 6.00
CA TYR A 170 -23.14 0.66 7.03
C TYR A 170 -23.81 1.41 8.19
N LEU A 171 -23.25 2.52 8.65
CA LEU A 171 -23.85 3.31 9.73
C LEU A 171 -25.17 3.98 9.34
N ILE A 172 -25.31 4.41 8.09
CA ILE A 172 -26.54 5.09 7.60
C ILE A 172 -27.63 4.08 7.25
N THR A 173 -27.29 3.01 6.54
CA THR A 173 -28.28 2.07 5.95
C THR A 173 -28.44 0.80 6.78
N GLY A 174 -27.48 0.46 7.64
CA GLY A 174 -27.46 -0.79 8.41
C GLY A 174 -27.16 -2.03 7.58
N ARG A 175 -26.74 -1.86 6.31
CA ARG A 175 -26.41 -2.94 5.35
C ARG A 175 -24.94 -2.85 4.94
N GLU A 176 -24.33 -3.99 4.68
CA GLU A 176 -22.96 -4.07 4.16
C GLU A 176 -22.97 -4.15 2.63
N ILE A 177 -21.97 -3.52 1.99
CA ILE A 177 -21.79 -3.44 0.53
C ILE A 177 -20.35 -3.76 0.12
#